data_AF-A0A0F9MNW4-F1
#
_entry.id   AF-A0A0F9MNW4-F1
#
_cell.length_a   1.000
_cell.length_b   1.000
_cell.length_c   1.000
_cell.angle_alpha   90.00
_cell.angle_beta   90.00
_cell.angle_gamma   90.00
#
_symmetry.space_group_name_H-M   'P 1'
#
loop_
_entity.id
_entity.type
_entity.pdbx_description
1 polymer ?
#
loop_
_entity_poly.entity_id
_entity_poly.type
_entity_poly.pdbx_seq_one_letter_code
_entity_poly.pdbx_strand_id
1 'polypeptide(L)'
;MILVDLIEKAGFIVAPFSPEIQDKLESKFSMPGTSAKNPLDLAALFFFPNTVYEIIDLALSDENIDGLVLDMPSFYLSAVFRVRDDRSFESNMIESLCLGHKHHKPLIPIIQRINRPEDRRRISKKLREKKVPVFGDPLEFLPLLPKISNYKRKSRD
;
A
#
# COMPACT_ATOMS: atom_id res chain seq x y z
N MET A 1 -0.51 -11.06 -9.04
CA MET A 1 -1.23 -12.34 -8.86
C MET A 1 -0.76 -13.14 -7.65
N ILE A 2 0.54 -13.41 -7.46
CA ILE A 2 1.03 -14.23 -6.33
C ILE A 2 0.58 -13.72 -4.94
N LEU A 3 0.60 -12.41 -4.68
CA LEU A 3 0.21 -11.85 -3.38
C LEU A 3 -1.28 -12.10 -3.05
N VAL A 4 -2.17 -12.03 -4.05
CA VAL A 4 -3.61 -12.28 -3.86
C VAL A 4 -3.81 -13.73 -3.45
N ASP A 5 -3.23 -14.68 -4.19
CA ASP A 5 -3.32 -16.11 -3.88
C ASP A 5 -2.83 -16.42 -2.47
N LEU A 6 -1.77 -15.74 -2.03
CA LEU A 6 -1.20 -15.91 -0.70
C LEU A 6 -2.11 -15.34 0.41
N ILE A 7 -2.71 -14.17 0.19
CA ILE A 7 -3.68 -13.55 1.10
C ILE A 7 -4.92 -14.44 1.24
N GLU A 8 -5.44 -14.96 0.13
CA GLU A 8 -6.60 -15.86 0.12
C GLU A 8 -6.30 -17.18 0.81
N LYS A 9 -5.12 -17.78 0.58
CA LYS A 9 -4.66 -18.97 1.30
C LYS A 9 -4.52 -18.74 2.81
N ALA A 10 -4.29 -17.49 3.24
CA ALA A 10 -4.27 -17.12 4.65
C ALA A 10 -5.68 -16.91 5.25
N GLY A 11 -6.74 -17.12 4.47
CA GLY A 11 -8.14 -17.02 4.90
C GLY A 11 -8.74 -15.62 4.83
N PHE A 12 -8.13 -14.71 4.06
CA PHE A 12 -8.63 -13.36 3.83
C PHE A 12 -9.31 -13.26 2.46
N ILE A 13 -10.16 -12.25 2.30
CA ILE A 13 -10.88 -12.00 1.04
C ILE A 13 -10.31 -10.72 0.43
N VAL A 14 -9.97 -10.77 -0.86
CA VAL A 14 -9.65 -9.57 -1.64
C VAL A 14 -10.96 -9.01 -2.19
N ALA A 15 -11.64 -8.21 -1.36
CA ALA A 15 -12.97 -7.70 -1.67
C ALA A 15 -12.92 -6.68 -2.82
N PRO A 16 -13.90 -6.68 -3.75
CA PRO A 16 -14.03 -5.60 -4.71
C PRO A 16 -14.34 -4.28 -3.98
N PHE A 17 -13.94 -3.16 -4.59
CA PHE A 17 -14.39 -1.85 -4.13
C PHE A 17 -15.89 -1.69 -4.35
N SER A 18 -16.52 -0.85 -3.53
CA SER A 18 -17.87 -0.36 -3.77
C SER A 18 -17.94 0.36 -5.13
N PRO A 19 -19.09 0.32 -5.85
CA PRO A 19 -19.20 0.95 -7.16
C PRO A 19 -18.79 2.43 -7.18
N GLU A 20 -19.18 3.20 -6.14
CA GLU A 20 -18.83 4.62 -6.04
C GLU A 20 -17.31 4.84 -5.92
N ILE A 21 -16.62 4.04 -5.11
CA ILE A 21 -15.17 4.15 -4.96
C ILE A 21 -14.47 3.63 -6.22
N GLN A 22 -14.97 2.56 -6.82
CA GLN A 22 -14.45 2.01 -8.07
C GLN A 22 -14.47 3.07 -9.19
N ASP A 23 -15.57 3.81 -9.36
CA ASP A 23 -15.68 4.89 -10.35
C ASP A 23 -14.67 6.02 -10.08
N LYS A 24 -14.52 6.42 -8.81
CA LYS A 24 -13.54 7.43 -8.41
C LYS A 24 -12.11 6.97 -8.67
N LEU A 25 -11.80 5.70 -8.37
CA LEU A 25 -10.49 5.11 -8.65
C LEU A 25 -10.22 5.08 -10.15
N GLU A 26 -11.16 4.65 -10.98
CA GLU A 26 -10.99 4.62 -12.44
C GLU A 26 -10.59 5.98 -13.02
N SER A 27 -11.16 7.07 -12.50
CA SER A 27 -10.78 8.44 -12.92
C SER A 27 -9.31 8.82 -12.64
N LYS A 28 -8.64 8.11 -11.72
CA LYS A 28 -7.24 8.35 -11.34
C LYS A 28 -6.25 7.52 -12.15
N PHE A 29 -6.71 6.48 -12.85
CA PHE A 29 -5.88 5.54 -13.59
C PHE A 29 -5.87 5.91 -15.08
N SER A 30 -5.00 6.84 -15.44
CA SER A 30 -4.85 7.33 -16.82
C SER A 30 -3.71 6.67 -17.61
N MET A 31 -2.93 5.78 -16.97
CA MET A 31 -1.73 5.18 -17.57
C MET A 31 -1.99 3.78 -18.11
N PRO A 32 -1.56 3.47 -19.36
CA PRO A 32 -1.58 2.10 -19.86
C PRO A 32 -0.81 1.14 -18.94
N GLY A 33 -1.34 -0.07 -18.79
CA GLY A 33 -0.73 -1.10 -17.92
C GLY A 33 -0.99 -0.91 -16.43
N THR A 34 -1.97 -0.08 -16.06
CA THR A 34 -2.46 0.05 -14.68
C THR A 34 -3.86 -0.55 -14.53
N SER A 35 -4.27 -0.88 -13.31
CA SER A 35 -5.61 -1.41 -13.00
C SER A 35 -6.19 -0.75 -11.76
N ALA A 36 -7.37 -0.15 -11.92
CA ALA A 36 -8.13 0.46 -10.82
C ALA A 36 -9.00 -0.53 -10.04
N LYS A 37 -9.03 -1.82 -10.43
CA LYS A 37 -9.77 -2.88 -9.72
C LYS A 37 -8.91 -3.45 -8.60
N ASN A 38 -9.49 -4.13 -7.61
CA ASN A 38 -8.71 -4.83 -6.58
C ASN A 38 -8.22 -6.20 -7.12
N PRO A 39 -6.90 -6.49 -7.17
CA PRO A 39 -5.76 -5.70 -6.69
C PRO A 39 -5.41 -4.50 -7.58
N LEU A 40 -5.18 -3.35 -6.93
CA LEU A 40 -4.74 -2.12 -7.60
C LEU A 40 -3.35 -2.33 -8.21
N ASP A 41 -3.19 -2.04 -9.50
CA ASP A 41 -1.89 -2.03 -10.18
C ASP A 41 -1.50 -0.61 -10.56
N LEU A 42 -0.64 -0.01 -9.74
CA LEU A 42 -0.23 1.39 -9.89
C LEU A 42 0.85 1.58 -10.96
N ALA A 43 1.66 0.57 -11.27
CA ALA A 43 2.81 0.66 -12.16
C ALA A 43 3.59 1.99 -12.04
N ALA A 44 3.63 2.81 -13.10
CA ALA A 44 4.35 4.09 -13.12
C ALA A 44 3.68 5.21 -12.28
N LEU A 45 2.44 5.04 -11.82
CA LEU A 45 1.74 6.01 -10.96
C LEU A 45 2.48 6.23 -9.63
N PHE A 46 3.31 5.28 -9.19
CA PHE A 46 4.18 5.45 -8.02
C PHE A 46 5.12 6.66 -8.10
N PHE A 47 5.44 7.14 -9.30
CA PHE A 47 6.24 8.34 -9.48
C PHE A 47 5.46 9.65 -9.28
N PHE A 48 4.16 9.58 -9.02
CA PHE A 48 3.26 10.71 -8.80
C PHE A 48 2.68 10.60 -7.37
N PRO A 49 3.39 11.11 -6.36
CA PRO A 49 3.10 10.83 -4.96
C PRO A 49 1.74 11.37 -4.51
N ASN A 50 1.28 12.48 -5.08
CA ASN A 50 -0.05 13.03 -4.83
C ASN A 50 -1.15 12.11 -5.38
N THR A 51 -0.94 11.52 -6.57
CA THR A 51 -1.86 10.54 -7.14
C THR A 51 -1.88 9.26 -6.30
N VAL A 52 -0.72 8.79 -5.83
CA VAL A 52 -0.65 7.65 -4.89
C VAL A 52 -1.39 7.95 -3.60
N TYR A 53 -1.22 9.15 -3.04
CA TYR A 53 -1.94 9.60 -1.85
C TYR A 53 -3.45 9.51 -2.06
N GLU A 54 -3.97 10.12 -3.13
CA GLU A 54 -5.40 10.13 -3.44
C GLU A 54 -5.96 8.73 -3.65
N ILE A 55 -5.24 7.85 -4.35
CA ILE A 55 -5.66 6.47 -4.59
C ILE A 55 -5.74 5.69 -3.28
N ILE A 56 -4.71 5.78 -2.44
CA ILE A 56 -4.70 5.09 -1.13
C ILE A 56 -5.79 5.66 -0.21
N ASP A 57 -5.99 6.98 -0.22
CA ASP A 57 -7.01 7.65 0.59
C ASP A 57 -8.42 7.18 0.19
N LEU A 58 -8.69 7.10 -1.12
CA LEU A 58 -9.94 6.56 -1.66
C LEU A 58 -10.13 5.08 -1.30
N ALA A 59 -9.12 4.24 -1.55
CA ALA A 59 -9.20 2.82 -1.28
C ALA A 59 -9.47 2.52 0.21
N LEU A 60 -8.82 3.26 1.12
CA LEU A 60 -9.05 3.11 2.56
C LEU A 60 -10.36 3.74 3.04
N SER A 61 -10.93 4.69 2.30
CA SER A 61 -12.25 5.25 2.64
C SER A 61 -13.41 4.29 2.37
N ASP A 62 -13.20 3.26 1.54
CA ASP A 62 -14.24 2.28 1.18
C ASP A 62 -14.64 1.39 2.36
N GLU A 63 -15.93 1.32 2.66
CA GLU A 63 -16.48 0.50 3.75
C GLU A 63 -16.27 -1.00 3.55
N ASN A 64 -16.13 -1.47 2.30
CA ASN A 64 -15.84 -2.88 1.98
C ASN A 64 -14.38 -3.27 2.25
N ILE A 65 -13.51 -2.31 2.54
CA ILE A 65 -12.07 -2.52 2.70
C ILE A 65 -11.68 -2.37 4.16
N ASP A 66 -11.26 -3.46 4.78
CA ASP A 66 -10.79 -3.48 6.18
C ASP A 66 -9.33 -3.08 6.35
N GLY A 67 -8.55 -3.07 5.27
CA GLY A 67 -7.13 -2.78 5.27
C GLY A 67 -6.51 -2.87 3.87
N LEU A 68 -5.31 -2.33 3.74
CA LEU A 68 -4.58 -2.29 2.48
C LEU A 68 -3.19 -2.90 2.65
N VAL A 69 -2.82 -3.80 1.74
CA VAL A 69 -1.46 -4.34 1.63
C VAL A 69 -0.88 -3.81 0.33
N LEU A 70 0.26 -3.12 0.43
CA LEU A 70 0.89 -2.48 -0.71
C LEU A 70 2.25 -3.12 -0.97
N ASP A 71 2.37 -3.87 -2.06
CA ASP A 71 3.63 -4.50 -2.46
C ASP A 71 4.31 -3.69 -3.57
N MET A 72 5.52 -3.20 -3.30
CA MET A 72 6.27 -2.38 -4.23
C MET A 72 7.78 -2.66 -4.19
N PRO A 73 8.42 -2.74 -5.37
CA PRO A 73 9.87 -2.67 -5.50
C PRO A 73 10.47 -1.39 -4.89
N SER A 74 11.61 -1.50 -4.22
CA SER A 74 12.26 -0.34 -3.58
C SER A 74 12.72 0.75 -4.57
N PHE A 75 12.85 0.45 -5.86
CA PHE A 75 13.27 1.44 -6.86
C PHE A 75 12.25 2.56 -7.05
N TYR A 76 10.96 2.31 -6.81
CA TYR A 76 9.92 3.35 -6.85
C TYR A 76 10.12 4.45 -5.80
N LEU A 77 10.92 4.17 -4.77
CA LEU A 77 11.24 5.11 -3.68
C LEU A 77 12.59 5.82 -3.90
N SER A 78 13.27 5.51 -5.00
CA SER A 78 14.61 6.02 -5.29
C SER A 78 14.56 7.34 -6.03
N ALA A 79 15.39 8.28 -5.60
CA ALA A 79 15.50 9.57 -6.26
C ALA A 79 16.00 9.47 -7.72
N VAL A 80 16.81 8.44 -8.00
CA VAL A 80 17.57 8.28 -9.25
C VAL A 80 16.69 7.88 -10.44
N PHE A 81 15.58 7.20 -10.19
CA PHE A 81 14.68 6.73 -11.26
C PHE A 81 13.52 7.70 -11.52
N ARG A 82 13.55 8.88 -10.91
CA ARG A 82 12.52 9.90 -11.10
C ARG A 82 12.83 10.73 -12.34
N VAL A 83 11.80 10.99 -13.13
CA VAL A 83 11.87 11.87 -14.30
C VAL A 83 12.00 13.34 -13.88
N ARG A 84 11.49 13.71 -12.71
CA ARG A 84 11.55 15.07 -12.15
C ARG A 84 12.20 15.05 -10.77
N ASP A 85 13.07 16.02 -10.52
CA ASP A 85 13.58 16.26 -9.17
C ASP A 85 12.49 16.93 -8.32
N ASP A 86 11.75 16.10 -7.60
CA ASP A 86 10.76 16.53 -6.62
C ASP A 86 11.29 16.27 -5.22
N ARG A 87 11.64 17.35 -4.50
CA ARG A 87 12.13 17.29 -3.11
C ARG A 87 11.04 16.88 -2.12
N SER A 88 9.76 17.06 -2.47
CA SER A 88 8.61 16.69 -1.64
C SER A 88 8.16 15.24 -1.84
N PHE A 89 8.66 14.57 -2.88
CA PHE A 89 8.25 13.20 -3.21
C PHE A 89 8.34 12.24 -2.03
N GLU A 90 9.47 12.24 -1.33
CA GLU A 90 9.69 11.31 -0.23
C GLU A 90 8.75 11.61 0.96
N SER A 91 8.56 12.88 1.31
CA SER A 91 7.63 13.25 2.38
C SER A 91 6.21 12.86 2.02
N ASN A 92 5.79 13.12 0.78
CA ASN A 92 4.45 12.81 0.31
C ASN A 92 4.22 11.30 0.22
N MET A 93 5.19 10.52 -0.29
CA MET A 93 5.10 9.06 -0.29
C MET A 93 5.02 8.50 1.14
N ILE A 94 5.82 9.02 2.08
CA ILE A 94 5.72 8.59 3.49
C ILE A 94 4.34 8.93 4.06
N GLU A 95 3.80 10.10 3.76
CA GLU A 95 2.47 10.51 4.18
C GLU A 95 1.40 9.57 3.63
N SER A 96 1.44 9.24 2.33
CA SER A 96 0.54 8.26 1.70
C SER A 96 0.58 6.91 2.41
N LEU A 97 1.77 6.43 2.79
CA LEU A 97 1.93 5.17 3.50
C LEU A 97 1.52 5.24 4.99
N CYS A 98 1.21 6.42 5.51
CA CYS A 98 0.67 6.60 6.86
C CYS A 98 -0.86 6.75 6.88
N LEU A 99 -1.53 6.77 5.72
CA LEU A 99 -2.98 6.97 5.62
C LEU A 99 -3.81 5.93 6.36
N GLY A 100 -3.25 4.75 6.66
CA GLY A 100 -3.90 3.77 7.53
C GLY A 100 -4.28 4.34 8.92
N HIS A 101 -3.48 5.27 9.46
CA HIS A 101 -3.81 5.92 10.74
C HIS A 101 -5.03 6.84 10.63
N LYS A 102 -5.12 7.61 9.53
CA LYS A 102 -6.27 8.49 9.25
C LYS A 102 -7.58 7.70 9.19
N HIS A 103 -7.57 6.58 8.47
CA HIS A 103 -8.76 5.75 8.25
C HIS A 103 -8.99 4.68 9.32
N HIS A 104 -8.12 4.59 10.33
CA HIS A 104 -8.20 3.57 11.38
C HIS A 104 -8.18 2.12 10.83
N LYS A 105 -7.53 1.94 9.67
CA LYS A 105 -7.40 0.69 8.93
C LYS A 105 -5.92 0.36 8.72
N PRO A 106 -5.47 -0.89 8.92
CA PRO A 106 -4.08 -1.25 8.67
C PRO A 106 -3.70 -0.98 7.20
N LEU A 107 -2.65 -0.18 7.01
CA LEU A 107 -1.94 -0.05 5.74
C LEU A 107 -0.57 -0.68 5.95
N ILE A 108 -0.24 -1.69 5.15
CA ILE A 108 0.95 -2.51 5.34
C ILE A 108 1.81 -2.47 4.08
N PRO A 109 2.85 -1.63 4.07
CA PRO A 109 3.83 -1.59 3.00
C PRO A 109 4.74 -2.82 3.03
N ILE A 110 4.82 -3.52 1.91
CA ILE A 110 5.86 -4.49 1.58
C ILE A 110 6.80 -3.78 0.61
N ILE A 111 7.97 -3.37 1.10
CA ILE A 111 9.01 -2.74 0.28
C ILE A 111 10.03 -3.81 -0.04
N GLN A 112 9.97 -4.34 -1.27
CA GLN A 112 10.79 -5.46 -1.70
C GLN A 112 12.27 -5.10 -1.63
N ARG A 113 13.09 -6.09 -1.26
CA ARG A 113 14.54 -5.93 -1.04
C ARG A 113 15.36 -5.79 -2.34
N ILE A 114 14.70 -5.80 -3.50
CA ILE A 114 15.34 -5.75 -4.82
C ILE A 114 15.74 -4.31 -5.20
N ASN A 115 16.84 -4.17 -5.95
CA ASN A 115 17.33 -2.97 -6.64
C ASN A 115 17.99 -1.87 -5.79
N ARG A 116 17.39 -1.45 -4.65
CA ARG A 116 17.87 -0.30 -3.86
C ARG A 116 17.72 -0.51 -2.34
N PRO A 117 18.57 -1.36 -1.71
CA PRO A 117 18.48 -1.66 -0.28
C PRO A 117 18.68 -0.42 0.62
N GLU A 118 19.48 0.55 0.17
CA GLU A 118 19.69 1.87 0.79
C GLU A 118 18.37 2.64 0.95
N ASP A 119 17.63 2.80 -0.16
CA ASP A 119 16.37 3.54 -0.19
C ASP A 119 15.31 2.85 0.66
N ARG A 120 15.24 1.52 0.60
CA ARG A 120 14.38 0.72 1.49
C ARG A 120 14.71 1.00 2.96
N ARG A 121 15.99 0.90 3.36
CA ARG A 121 16.40 1.11 4.77
C ARG A 121 16.00 2.50 5.26
N ARG A 122 16.25 3.53 4.44
CA ARG A 122 15.91 4.93 4.74
C ARG A 122 14.41 5.13 4.93
N ILE A 123 13.58 4.71 3.97
CA ILE A 123 12.13 4.85 4.04
C ILE A 123 11.53 3.99 5.15
N SER A 124 11.97 2.74 5.30
CA SER A 124 11.51 1.86 6.39
C SER A 124 11.83 2.43 7.77
N LYS A 125 12.97 3.12 7.94
CA LYS A 125 13.29 3.80 9.20
C LYS A 125 12.25 4.89 9.52
N LYS A 126 11.96 5.77 8.56
CA LYS A 126 10.99 6.86 8.73
C LYS A 126 9.56 6.35 8.98
N LEU A 127 9.16 5.27 8.30
CA LEU A 127 7.85 4.64 8.52
C LEU A 127 7.75 4.00 9.92
N ARG A 128 8.81 3.35 10.40
CA ARG A 128 8.86 2.82 11.78
C ARG A 128 8.77 3.91 12.83
N GLU A 129 9.45 5.04 12.65
CA GLU A 129 9.35 6.22 13.53
C GLU A 129 7.90 6.74 13.60
N LYS A 130 7.14 6.60 12.51
CA LYS A 130 5.70 6.89 12.45
C LYS A 130 4.80 5.75 12.90
N LYS A 131 5.34 4.63 13.40
CA LYS A 131 4.59 3.42 13.82
C LYS A 131 3.82 2.73 12.67
N VAL A 132 4.37 2.78 11.46
CA VAL A 132 3.90 1.98 10.31
C VAL A 132 4.80 0.74 10.17
N PRO A 133 4.27 -0.49 10.29
CA PRO A 133 5.06 -1.71 10.10
C PRO A 133 5.39 -1.89 8.61
N VAL A 134 6.65 -2.24 8.30
CA VAL A 134 7.12 -2.42 6.92
C VAL A 134 7.79 -3.78 6.80
N PHE A 135 7.43 -4.53 5.76
CA PHE A 135 7.96 -5.85 5.46
C PHE A 135 8.81 -5.84 4.20
N GLY A 136 9.70 -6.83 4.06
CA GLY A 136 10.52 -7.00 2.86
C GLY A 136 9.98 -8.02 1.87
N ASP A 137 9.07 -8.87 2.31
CA ASP A 137 8.52 -9.99 1.54
C ASP A 137 7.10 -10.29 2.04
N PRO A 138 6.14 -10.64 1.16
CA PRO A 138 4.81 -11.08 1.57
C PRO A 138 4.81 -12.18 2.64
N LEU A 139 5.72 -13.14 2.56
CA LEU A 139 5.83 -14.28 3.49
C LEU A 139 6.20 -13.87 4.92
N GLU A 140 6.79 -12.68 5.12
CA GLU A 140 7.04 -12.14 6.47
C GLU A 140 5.75 -11.64 7.12
N PHE A 141 4.79 -11.21 6.31
CA PHE A 141 3.57 -10.57 6.75
C PHE A 141 2.40 -11.55 6.88
N LEU A 142 2.25 -12.47 5.94
CA LEU A 142 1.09 -13.39 5.86
C LEU A 142 0.86 -14.21 7.14
N PRO A 143 1.88 -14.72 7.86
CA PRO A 143 1.66 -15.43 9.13
C PRO A 143 1.13 -14.54 10.26
N LEU A 144 1.25 -13.21 10.12
CA LEU A 144 0.80 -12.23 11.10
C LEU A 144 -0.66 -11.81 10.86
N LEU A 145 -1.15 -11.92 9.62
CA LEU A 145 -2.50 -11.53 9.24
C LEU A 145 -3.59 -12.13 10.16
N PRO A 146 -3.65 -13.46 10.40
CA PRO A 146 -4.64 -14.04 11.31
C PRO A 146 -4.52 -13.53 12.75
N LYS A 147 -3.31 -13.16 13.21
CA LYS A 147 -3.10 -12.63 14.56
C LYS A 147 -3.67 -11.21 14.69
N ILE A 148 -3.49 -10.39 13.65
CA ILE A 148 -4.01 -9.02 13.58
C ILE A 148 -5.54 -9.04 13.57
N SER A 149 -6.16 -9.92 12.77
CA SER A 149 -7.62 -10.02 12.69
C SER A 149 -8.24 -10.56 13.98
N ASN A 150 -7.66 -11.61 14.58
CA ASN A 150 -8.15 -12.19 15.83
C ASN A 150 -8.01 -11.23 17.02
N TYR A 151 -6.96 -10.40 17.05
CA TYR A 151 -6.83 -9.35 18.07
C TYR A 151 -7.98 -8.34 17.99
N LYS A 152 -8.30 -7.84 16.79
CA LYS A 152 -9.42 -6.91 16.58
C LYS A 152 -10.77 -7.51 17.00
N ARG A 153 -11.02 -8.80 16.74
CA ARG A 153 -12.24 -9.49 17.18
C ARG A 153 -12.34 -9.53 18.71
N LYS A 154 -11.29 -9.99 19.40
CA LYS A 154 -11.25 -10.05 20.86
C LYS A 154 -11.35 -8.69 21.57
N SER A 155 -10.98 -7.59 20.91
CA SER A 155 -11.12 -6.25 21.47
C SER A 155 -12.50 -5.61 21.28
N ARG A 156 -13.39 -6.26 20.51
CA ARG A 156 -14.77 -5.80 20.27
C ARG A 156 -15.80 -6.58 21.11
N ASP A 157 -15.40 -7.69 21.72
CA ASP A 157 -16.15 -8.46 22.72
C ASP A 157 -15.77 -8.01 24.14
#